data_AF-A0A924JYD4-F1
#
_entry.id   AF-A0A924JYD4-F1
#
_cell.length_a   1.000
_cell.length_b   1.000
_cell.length_c   1.000
_cell.angle_alpha   90.00
_cell.angle_beta   90.00
_cell.angle_gamma   90.00
#
_symmetry.space_group_name_H-M   'P 1'
#
loop_
_entity.id
_entity.type
_entity.pdbx_description
1 polymer ?
#
loop_
_entity_poly.entity_id
_entity_poly.type
_entity_poly.pdbx_seq_one_letter_code
_entity_poly.pdbx_strand_id
1 'polypeptide(L)'
;NSPPRQEYKAMMYRWSQVLDGRLAIYDYDQGQLVWRDLPNPSHHVFAQDVQHYRRAGILGISTESRGATATTFLNLFFRLQLMWNPDADVDAMLAEFYPKFYGPAAGPMASYWNAIYAAWKGTVATEHEYIVAPVIYTPELIATLKKSLNAAQAAMGPLQTKENLTRNEKLYVERMRFTALSFEIMDNYLSMIRAGPGEADYRTAVLAGEQALAAREKLAAMSPTFTTYKKIGEKGPAWLPGEVQQMRGLAALTDGSEGSLVARTPLQWAFRRDPRDTGLARGWPYTPADLTVWQTSGKNMPTEARKDYPDAWEVLRTDIYAQAQGIRHPDGQSFTGFYWYQTQLDLRPGETAGEVHLMFPGLFNECWLYINGELVSHRPFLDRWWNTDYRFEWDADINGKLKPGKNLITLRGRNPHHFGGMFRRPFLYRRNAG
;
A
#
# COMPACT_ATOMS: atom_id res chain seq x y z
N ASN A 1 -2.36 3.08 22.53
CA ASN A 1 -3.58 2.55 23.20
C ASN A 1 -4.58 1.98 22.20
N SER A 2 -4.20 0.99 21.38
CA SER A 2 -5.12 0.31 20.45
C SER A 2 -5.81 -0.85 21.18
N PRO A 3 -7.16 -1.02 21.10
CA PRO A 3 -7.86 -2.08 21.84
C PRO A 3 -7.35 -3.50 21.51
N PRO A 4 -7.19 -3.92 20.24
CA PRO A 4 -6.63 -5.25 19.94
C PRO A 4 -5.21 -5.48 20.48
N ARG A 5 -4.37 -4.45 20.54
CA ARG A 5 -3.03 -4.57 21.16
C ARG A 5 -3.11 -4.80 22.67
N GLN A 6 -4.06 -4.15 23.35
CA GLN A 6 -4.27 -4.37 24.78
C GLN A 6 -4.86 -5.75 25.06
N GLU A 7 -5.78 -6.20 24.21
CA GLU A 7 -6.35 -7.55 24.28
C GLU A 7 -5.26 -8.60 24.06
N TYR A 8 -4.46 -8.48 23.00
CA TYR A 8 -3.33 -9.36 22.73
C TYR A 8 -2.37 -9.43 23.92
N LYS A 9 -1.99 -8.27 24.47
CA LYS A 9 -1.13 -8.20 25.66
C LYS A 9 -1.77 -8.95 26.84
N ALA A 10 -3.04 -8.70 27.15
CA ALA A 10 -3.74 -9.36 28.25
C ALA A 10 -3.82 -10.88 28.04
N MET A 11 -4.16 -11.33 26.83
CA MET A 11 -4.20 -12.75 26.46
C MET A 11 -2.82 -13.40 26.63
N MET A 12 -1.76 -12.76 26.14
CA MET A 12 -0.39 -13.27 26.23
C MET A 12 0.04 -13.46 27.70
N TYR A 13 -0.18 -12.46 28.56
CA TYR A 13 0.13 -12.59 29.99
C TYR A 13 -0.71 -13.69 30.66
N ARG A 14 -2.00 -13.80 30.31
CA ARG A 14 -2.88 -14.82 30.88
C ARG A 14 -2.50 -16.23 30.46
N TRP A 15 -2.18 -16.42 29.18
CA TRP A 15 -1.72 -17.72 28.67
C TRP A 15 -0.40 -18.14 29.31
N SER A 16 0.53 -17.20 29.50
CA SER A 16 1.79 -17.50 30.19
C SER A 16 1.56 -18.01 31.62
N GLN A 17 0.63 -17.38 32.37
CA GLN A 17 0.26 -17.86 33.71
C GLN A 17 -0.36 -19.26 33.69
N VAL A 18 -1.29 -19.51 32.77
CA VAL A 18 -1.99 -20.80 32.67
C VAL A 18 -1.03 -21.93 32.32
N LEU A 19 -0.03 -21.64 31.48
CA LEU A 19 0.96 -22.61 31.02
C LEU A 19 2.19 -22.70 31.93
N ASP A 20 2.23 -21.94 33.02
CA ASP A 20 3.38 -21.84 33.94
C ASP A 20 4.68 -21.48 33.19
N GLY A 21 4.61 -20.43 32.37
CA GLY A 21 5.71 -19.94 31.54
C GLY A 21 6.07 -20.82 30.33
N ARG A 22 5.44 -21.99 30.15
CA ARG A 22 5.68 -22.91 29.01
C ARG A 22 4.95 -22.47 27.74
N LEU A 23 5.05 -21.18 27.43
CA LEU A 23 4.48 -20.56 26.25
C LEU A 23 5.61 -20.05 25.36
N ALA A 24 5.58 -20.46 24.08
CA ALA A 24 6.41 -19.87 23.04
C ALA A 24 5.54 -19.00 22.12
N ILE A 25 6.10 -17.91 21.60
CA ILE A 25 5.44 -17.04 20.64
C ILE A 25 5.84 -17.45 19.23
N TYR A 26 4.83 -17.68 18.39
CA TYR A 26 5.01 -17.74 16.94
C TYR A 26 4.59 -16.39 16.34
N ASP A 27 5.49 -15.74 15.61
CA ASP A 27 5.20 -14.46 14.97
C ASP A 27 5.75 -14.38 13.54
N TYR A 28 5.45 -13.26 12.86
CA TYR A 28 5.86 -13.01 11.49
C TYR A 28 6.83 -11.82 11.46
N ASP A 29 8.00 -12.01 10.85
CA ASP A 29 8.82 -10.91 10.33
C ASP A 29 8.46 -10.68 8.87
N GLN A 30 8.21 -9.40 8.55
CA GLN A 30 7.38 -8.93 7.44
C GLN A 30 5.88 -9.10 7.67
N GLY A 31 5.18 -7.97 7.82
CA GLY A 31 3.73 -7.97 8.02
C GLY A 31 2.91 -8.11 6.74
N GLN A 32 3.44 -8.69 5.65
CA GLN A 32 2.75 -8.76 4.35
C GLN A 32 2.94 -10.12 3.67
N LEU A 33 1.83 -10.80 3.37
CA LEU A 33 1.85 -12.09 2.68
C LEU A 33 2.26 -11.92 1.21
N VAL A 34 1.75 -10.88 0.55
CA VAL A 34 1.91 -10.61 -0.87
C VAL A 34 2.68 -9.30 -1.05
N TRP A 35 4.00 -9.45 -1.19
CA TRP A 35 4.95 -8.35 -1.12
C TRP A 35 5.45 -7.88 -2.50
N ARG A 36 6.14 -6.74 -2.55
CA ARG A 36 6.70 -6.11 -3.77
C ARG A 36 8.21 -5.88 -3.71
N ASP A 37 8.90 -6.68 -2.89
CA ASP A 37 10.34 -6.56 -2.60
C ASP A 37 10.75 -5.15 -2.13
N LEU A 38 9.87 -4.50 -1.36
CA LEU A 38 10.18 -3.22 -0.70
C LEU A 38 10.76 -3.51 0.69
N PRO A 39 11.30 -2.52 1.43
CA PRO A 39 11.57 -2.69 2.86
C PRO A 39 10.27 -2.62 3.70
N ASN A 40 10.16 -3.37 4.79
CA ASN A 40 9.04 -3.27 5.75
C ASN A 40 9.54 -3.38 7.19
N PRO A 41 10.26 -2.36 7.69
CA PRO A 41 10.85 -2.38 9.01
C PRO A 41 9.84 -2.65 10.12
N SER A 42 10.14 -3.63 10.97
CA SER A 42 9.29 -4.05 12.10
C SER A 42 10.03 -4.05 13.44
N HIS A 43 11.35 -3.91 13.43
CA HIS A 43 12.21 -4.03 14.61
C HIS A 43 11.85 -3.04 15.73
N HIS A 44 11.36 -1.84 15.39
CA HIS A 44 10.95 -0.83 16.37
C HIS A 44 9.69 -1.24 17.17
N VAL A 45 8.78 -1.99 16.54
CA VAL A 45 7.64 -2.60 17.24
C VAL A 45 8.13 -3.79 18.06
N PHE A 46 8.95 -4.64 17.45
CA PHE A 46 9.46 -5.85 18.10
C PHE A 46 10.28 -5.55 19.37
N ALA A 47 11.02 -4.45 19.41
CA ALA A 47 11.76 -4.01 20.60
C ALA A 47 10.83 -3.83 21.82
N GLN A 48 9.59 -3.39 21.62
CA GLN A 48 8.60 -3.29 22.70
C GLN A 48 8.03 -4.67 23.07
N ASP A 49 7.77 -5.51 22.07
CA ASP A 49 7.16 -6.83 22.24
C ASP A 49 8.06 -7.77 23.03
N VAL A 50 9.37 -7.84 22.71
CA VAL A 50 10.31 -8.74 23.44
C VAL A 50 10.45 -8.39 24.92
N GLN A 51 10.30 -7.11 25.27
CA GLN A 51 10.28 -6.70 26.67
C GLN A 51 9.02 -7.19 27.39
N HIS A 52 7.88 -7.22 26.71
CA HIS A 52 6.66 -7.84 27.23
C HIS A 52 6.81 -9.35 27.37
N TYR A 53 7.39 -10.02 26.38
CA TYR A 53 7.62 -11.46 26.42
C TYR A 53 8.53 -11.87 27.59
N ARG A 54 9.64 -11.16 27.80
CA ARG A 54 10.51 -11.36 28.96
C ARG A 54 9.75 -11.18 30.28
N ARG A 55 8.99 -10.09 30.43
CA ARG A 55 8.20 -9.82 31.65
C ARG A 55 7.14 -10.87 31.93
N ALA A 56 6.59 -11.49 30.88
CA ALA A 56 5.58 -12.53 31.01
C ALA A 56 6.18 -13.92 31.26
N GLY A 57 7.51 -14.10 31.18
CA GLY A 57 8.14 -15.40 31.31
C GLY A 57 7.95 -16.31 30.09
N ILE A 58 7.81 -15.73 28.90
CA ILE A 58 7.74 -16.48 27.63
C ILE A 58 9.02 -17.29 27.43
N LEU A 59 8.87 -18.58 27.13
CA LEU A 59 9.96 -19.55 27.00
C LEU A 59 10.80 -19.34 25.73
N GLY A 60 10.18 -18.91 24.63
CA GLY A 60 10.85 -18.77 23.35
C GLY A 60 10.03 -18.05 22.29
N ILE A 61 10.70 -17.70 21.19
CA ILE A 61 10.13 -17.01 20.04
C ILE A 61 10.53 -17.77 18.78
N SER A 62 9.57 -18.04 17.90
CA SER A 62 9.77 -18.60 16.57
C SER A 62 9.18 -17.63 15.56
N THR A 63 10.04 -17.03 14.74
CA THR A 63 9.63 -16.03 13.75
C THR A 63 9.62 -16.65 12.36
N GLU A 64 8.45 -16.64 11.72
CA GLU A 64 8.34 -16.89 10.28
C GLU A 64 8.86 -15.67 9.53
N SER A 65 9.82 -15.88 8.63
CA SER A 65 10.31 -14.83 7.72
C SER A 65 10.52 -15.43 6.34
N ARG A 66 10.93 -14.59 5.40
CA ARG A 66 11.16 -14.96 4.01
C ARG A 66 12.63 -14.89 3.67
N GLY A 67 13.04 -15.78 2.77
CA GLY A 67 14.35 -15.73 2.12
C GLY A 67 14.49 -14.60 1.10
N ALA A 68 14.00 -13.38 1.42
CA ALA A 68 14.07 -12.15 0.65
C ALA A 68 14.98 -11.14 1.35
N THR A 69 16.23 -11.54 1.62
CA THR A 69 17.15 -10.84 2.52
C THR A 69 17.49 -9.43 2.06
N ALA A 70 17.31 -9.10 0.77
CA ALA A 70 17.41 -7.72 0.28
C ALA A 70 16.48 -6.75 1.02
N THR A 71 15.35 -7.26 1.49
CA THR A 71 14.32 -6.48 2.17
C THR A 71 14.31 -6.69 3.67
N THR A 72 14.70 -7.88 4.14
CA THR A 72 14.58 -8.30 5.54
C THR A 72 15.88 -8.20 6.34
N PHE A 73 17.05 -8.03 5.73
CA PHE A 73 18.33 -8.18 6.44
C PHE A 73 18.45 -7.32 7.72
N LEU A 74 18.03 -6.05 7.68
CA LEU A 74 18.07 -5.18 8.87
C LEU A 74 17.06 -5.63 9.92
N ASN A 75 15.85 -6.01 9.52
CA ASN A 75 14.86 -6.55 10.45
C ASN A 75 15.38 -7.80 11.13
N LEU A 76 15.85 -8.78 10.37
CA LEU A 76 16.37 -10.03 10.91
C LEU A 76 17.58 -9.79 11.82
N PHE A 77 18.50 -8.91 11.43
CA PHE A 77 19.65 -8.56 12.26
C PHE A 77 19.22 -8.00 13.62
N PHE A 78 18.41 -6.94 13.66
CA PHE A 78 18.00 -6.32 14.93
C PHE A 78 17.07 -7.20 15.74
N ARG A 79 16.17 -7.97 15.10
CA ARG A 79 15.32 -8.93 15.80
C ARG A 79 16.16 -10.00 16.50
N LEU A 80 17.17 -10.57 15.85
CA LEU A 80 18.06 -11.55 16.49
C LEU A 80 18.82 -10.95 17.69
N GLN A 81 19.27 -9.69 17.59
CA GLN A 81 19.88 -9.00 18.72
C GLN A 81 18.90 -8.81 19.88
N LEU A 82 17.66 -8.40 19.59
CA LEU A 82 16.61 -8.18 20.58
C LEU A 82 16.09 -9.47 21.24
N MET A 83 16.10 -10.59 20.51
CA MET A 83 15.80 -11.92 21.06
C MET A 83 16.86 -12.37 22.07
N TRP A 84 18.11 -11.96 21.87
CA TRP A 84 19.20 -12.21 22.82
C TRP A 84 19.18 -11.24 24.01
N ASN A 85 19.00 -9.94 23.74
CA ASN A 85 18.93 -8.89 24.74
C ASN A 85 17.72 -7.97 24.47
N PRO A 86 16.60 -8.14 25.21
CA PRO A 86 15.41 -7.29 25.05
C PRO A 86 15.58 -5.80 25.37
N ASP A 87 16.70 -5.42 26.01
CA ASP A 87 17.04 -4.02 26.31
C ASP A 87 18.12 -3.46 25.36
N ALA A 88 18.44 -4.16 24.26
CA ALA A 88 19.42 -3.67 23.29
C ALA A 88 19.01 -2.32 22.71
N ASP A 89 19.97 -1.38 22.70
CA ASP A 89 19.79 -0.06 22.10
C ASP A 89 19.93 -0.15 20.58
N VAL A 90 18.79 -0.25 19.89
CA VAL A 90 18.73 -0.37 18.43
C VAL A 90 19.30 0.87 17.74
N ASP A 91 19.14 2.06 18.32
CA ASP A 91 19.65 3.31 17.71
C ASP A 91 21.18 3.34 17.77
N ALA A 92 21.77 2.92 18.90
CA ALA A 92 23.21 2.75 19.01
C ALA A 92 23.75 1.68 18.04
N MET A 93 23.04 0.55 17.91
CA MET A 93 23.42 -0.51 16.96
C MET A 93 23.34 -0.03 15.51
N LEU A 94 22.34 0.77 15.14
CA LEU A 94 22.24 1.38 13.81
C LEU A 94 23.42 2.33 13.55
N ALA A 95 23.78 3.17 14.53
CA ALA A 95 24.92 4.08 14.43
C ALA A 95 26.24 3.33 14.20
N GLU A 96 26.42 2.17 14.82
CA GLU A 96 27.57 1.28 14.59
C GLU A 96 27.48 0.52 13.26
N PHE A 97 26.27 0.13 12.86
CA PHE A 97 25.99 -0.64 11.66
C PHE A 97 26.36 0.13 10.39
N TYR A 98 25.96 1.40 10.25
CA TYR A 98 26.13 2.13 9.00
C TYR A 98 27.61 2.24 8.55
N PRO A 99 28.58 2.61 9.41
CA PRO A 99 30.00 2.60 9.05
C PRO A 99 30.51 1.20 8.66
N LYS A 100 30.10 0.15 9.39
CA LYS A 100 30.56 -1.23 9.15
C LYS A 100 29.96 -1.85 7.90
N PHE A 101 28.75 -1.45 7.53
CA PHE A 101 28.05 -2.00 6.39
C PHE A 101 28.30 -1.20 5.11
N TYR A 102 28.25 0.13 5.20
CA TYR A 102 28.31 1.05 4.06
C TYR A 102 29.63 1.82 3.91
N GLY A 103 30.52 1.79 4.91
CA GLY A 103 31.82 2.45 4.82
C GLY A 103 31.69 3.95 4.51
N PRO A 104 32.33 4.47 3.44
CA PRO A 104 32.23 5.89 3.06
C PRO A 104 30.80 6.41 2.86
N ALA A 105 29.85 5.53 2.51
CA ALA A 105 28.46 5.89 2.30
C ALA A 105 27.60 5.92 3.59
N ALA A 106 28.20 5.72 4.77
CA ALA A 106 27.48 5.56 6.03
C ALA A 106 26.52 6.71 6.36
N GLY A 107 26.97 7.97 6.25
CA GLY A 107 26.15 9.14 6.56
C GLY A 107 24.90 9.24 5.68
N PRO A 108 25.05 9.25 4.34
CA PRO A 108 23.91 9.24 3.43
C PRO A 108 22.98 8.02 3.61
N MET A 109 23.54 6.84 3.88
CA MET A 109 22.72 5.64 4.09
C MET A 109 21.98 5.64 5.44
N ALA A 110 22.53 6.29 6.46
CA ALA A 110 21.81 6.55 7.71
C ALA A 110 20.56 7.41 7.45
N SER A 111 20.69 8.49 6.68
CA SER A 111 19.56 9.33 6.27
C SER A 111 18.52 8.53 5.46
N TYR A 112 18.96 7.68 4.54
CA TYR A 112 18.09 6.81 3.74
C TYR A 112 17.23 5.89 4.63
N TRP A 113 17.85 5.09 5.48
CA TRP A 113 17.15 4.09 6.29
C TRP A 113 16.31 4.73 7.39
N ASN A 114 16.81 5.76 8.06
CA ASN A 114 16.06 6.47 9.10
C ASN A 114 14.81 7.17 8.53
N ALA A 115 14.84 7.64 7.28
CA ALA A 115 13.65 8.18 6.62
C ALA A 115 12.58 7.09 6.40
N ILE A 116 12.98 5.87 6.01
CA ILE A 116 12.06 4.73 5.92
C ILE A 116 11.49 4.39 7.30
N TYR A 117 12.33 4.33 8.33
CA TYR A 117 11.88 4.02 9.69
C TYR A 117 10.90 5.06 10.24
N ALA A 118 11.17 6.35 10.00
CA ALA A 118 10.27 7.43 10.37
C ALA A 118 8.90 7.31 9.66
N ALA A 119 8.89 6.98 8.37
CA ALA A 119 7.66 6.80 7.61
C ALA A 119 6.81 5.62 8.14
N TRP A 120 7.44 4.48 8.43
CA TRP A 120 6.75 3.33 9.02
C TRP A 120 6.28 3.59 10.45
N LYS A 121 7.05 4.34 11.25
CA LYS A 121 6.66 4.70 12.63
C LYS A 121 5.51 5.71 12.66
N GLY A 122 5.46 6.64 11.70
CA GLY A 122 4.51 7.75 11.65
C GLY A 122 3.22 7.47 10.88
N THR A 123 3.13 6.35 10.16
CA THR A 123 1.96 6.05 9.33
C THR A 123 0.72 5.72 10.17
N VAL A 124 -0.45 6.10 9.64
CA VAL A 124 -1.76 5.72 10.18
C VAL A 124 -2.27 4.38 9.63
N ALA A 125 -1.65 3.88 8.57
CA ALA A 125 -1.98 2.60 7.95
C ALA A 125 -1.67 1.46 8.91
N THR A 126 -2.64 0.56 9.08
CA THR A 126 -2.50 -0.60 9.99
C THR A 126 -2.69 -1.93 9.28
N GLU A 127 -3.14 -1.87 8.03
CA GLU A 127 -3.41 -3.01 7.20
C GLU A 127 -2.12 -3.67 6.67
N HIS A 128 -2.27 -4.92 6.24
CA HIS A 128 -1.21 -5.74 5.66
C HIS A 128 -1.41 -5.82 4.14
N GLU A 129 -0.36 -6.10 3.36
CA GLU A 129 -0.30 -6.18 1.88
C GLU A 129 0.21 -4.96 1.12
N TYR A 130 0.61 -5.21 -0.14
CA TYR A 130 1.24 -4.24 -1.04
C TYR A 130 0.44 -2.94 -1.25
N ILE A 131 -0.89 -2.97 -1.06
CA ILE A 131 -1.78 -1.81 -1.24
C ILE A 131 -1.40 -0.65 -0.30
N VAL A 132 -0.71 -0.91 0.81
CA VAL A 132 -0.23 0.15 1.73
C VAL A 132 0.99 0.91 1.21
N ALA A 133 1.70 0.37 0.22
CA ALA A 133 2.96 0.93 -0.28
C ALA A 133 2.89 2.42 -0.66
N PRO A 134 1.93 2.92 -1.47
CA PRO A 134 1.89 4.35 -1.85
C PRO A 134 1.61 5.29 -0.68
N VAL A 135 1.09 4.79 0.44
CA VAL A 135 0.78 5.58 1.64
C VAL A 135 2.01 5.72 2.53
N ILE A 136 2.84 4.69 2.59
CA ILE A 136 4.09 4.69 3.37
C ILE A 136 5.23 5.32 2.56
N TYR A 137 5.33 4.94 1.29
CA TYR A 137 6.34 5.41 0.35
C TYR A 137 5.81 6.54 -0.52
N THR A 138 5.58 7.69 0.12
CA THR A 138 5.05 8.87 -0.57
C THR A 138 6.06 9.43 -1.59
N PRO A 139 5.62 10.25 -2.57
CA PRO A 139 6.52 10.93 -3.50
C PRO A 139 7.68 11.68 -2.82
N GLU A 140 7.40 12.30 -1.68
CA GLU A 140 8.37 13.07 -0.89
C GLU A 140 9.41 12.15 -0.23
N LEU A 141 8.97 11.00 0.29
CA LEU A 141 9.89 10.00 0.83
C LEU A 141 10.80 9.49 -0.30
N ILE A 142 10.24 9.10 -1.44
CA ILE A 142 11.02 8.59 -2.58
C ILE A 142 12.05 9.62 -3.06
N ALA A 143 11.68 10.90 -3.15
CA ALA A 143 12.63 11.96 -3.47
C ALA A 143 13.77 12.08 -2.44
N THR A 144 13.45 11.96 -1.14
CA THR A 144 14.43 11.97 -0.04
C THR A 144 15.38 10.78 -0.11
N LEU A 145 14.85 9.58 -0.40
CA LEU A 145 15.62 8.36 -0.58
C LEU A 145 16.55 8.47 -1.79
N LYS A 146 16.06 8.99 -2.93
CA LYS A 146 16.85 9.24 -4.14
C LYS A 146 18.02 10.19 -3.87
N LYS A 147 17.77 11.30 -3.17
CA LYS A 147 18.81 12.25 -2.76
C LYS A 147 19.88 11.58 -1.90
N SER A 148 19.46 10.77 -0.93
CA SER A 148 20.38 10.05 -0.04
C SER A 148 21.21 9.01 -0.80
N LEU A 149 20.59 8.29 -1.74
CA LEU A 149 21.28 7.31 -2.58
C LEU A 149 22.30 7.97 -3.52
N ASN A 150 21.96 9.09 -4.14
CA ASN A 150 22.89 9.83 -5.00
C ASN A 150 24.12 10.32 -4.21
N ALA A 151 23.90 10.84 -2.99
CA ALA A 151 24.99 11.24 -2.11
C ALA A 151 25.84 10.04 -1.66
N ALA A 152 25.22 8.90 -1.38
CA ALA A 152 25.92 7.65 -1.05
C ALA A 152 26.80 7.18 -2.22
N GLN A 153 26.28 7.21 -3.45
CA GLN A 153 27.04 6.85 -4.67
C GLN A 153 28.22 7.79 -4.89
N ALA A 154 28.04 9.11 -4.69
CA ALA A 154 29.13 10.07 -4.79
C ALA A 154 30.23 9.80 -3.75
N ALA A 155 29.86 9.48 -2.50
CA ALA A 155 30.82 9.13 -1.44
C ALA A 155 31.63 7.86 -1.74
N MET A 156 31.09 6.97 -2.59
CA MET A 156 31.78 5.76 -3.05
C MET A 156 32.73 6.00 -4.22
N GLY A 157 32.74 7.19 -4.83
CA GLY A 157 33.57 7.54 -5.98
C GLY A 157 35.05 7.15 -5.85
N PRO A 158 35.73 7.43 -4.72
CA PRO A 158 37.12 7.03 -4.52
C PRO A 158 37.37 5.51 -4.58
N LEU A 159 36.37 4.69 -4.26
CA LEU A 159 36.46 3.23 -4.33
C LEU A 159 36.24 2.71 -5.76
N GLN A 160 35.64 3.48 -6.65
CA GLN A 160 35.41 3.06 -8.05
C GLN A 160 36.69 3.14 -8.89
N THR A 161 37.60 4.06 -8.56
CA THR A 161 38.85 4.30 -9.30
C THR A 161 40.07 3.64 -8.67
N LYS A 162 39.92 3.04 -7.49
CA LYS A 162 41.01 2.38 -6.75
C LYS A 162 41.30 1.00 -7.37
N GLU A 163 42.52 0.80 -7.86
CA GLU A 163 42.97 -0.45 -8.50
C GLU A 163 42.83 -1.67 -7.59
N ASN A 164 43.24 -1.55 -6.32
CA ASN A 164 43.28 -2.65 -5.37
C ASN A 164 42.38 -2.37 -4.15
N LEU A 165 41.13 -2.78 -4.26
CA LEU A 165 40.18 -2.73 -3.14
C LEU A 165 40.51 -3.80 -2.10
N THR A 166 40.52 -3.40 -0.82
CA THR A 166 40.51 -4.32 0.32
C THR A 166 39.23 -5.16 0.31
N ARG A 167 39.21 -6.25 1.10
CA ARG A 167 38.01 -7.10 1.27
C ARG A 167 36.77 -6.28 1.65
N ASN A 168 36.90 -5.36 2.62
CA ASN A 168 35.76 -4.56 3.08
C ASN A 168 35.31 -3.54 2.03
N GLU A 169 36.22 -2.92 1.30
CA GLU A 169 35.87 -1.97 0.24
C GLU A 169 35.10 -2.66 -0.90
N LYS A 170 35.47 -3.90 -1.28
CA LYS A 170 34.70 -4.71 -2.24
C LYS A 170 33.27 -4.94 -1.75
N LEU A 171 33.11 -5.28 -0.47
CA LEU A 171 31.79 -5.48 0.14
C LEU A 171 30.97 -4.18 0.19
N TYR A 172 31.59 -3.02 0.43
CA TYR A 172 30.88 -1.74 0.39
C TYR A 172 30.33 -1.43 -1.00
N VAL A 173 31.12 -1.65 -2.05
CA VAL A 173 30.68 -1.49 -3.44
C VAL A 173 29.52 -2.44 -3.76
N GLU A 174 29.62 -3.70 -3.36
CA GLU A 174 28.56 -4.70 -3.58
C GLU A 174 27.26 -4.35 -2.84
N ARG A 175 27.34 -3.96 -1.57
CA ARG A 175 26.19 -3.55 -0.76
C ARG A 175 25.53 -2.28 -1.29
N MET A 176 26.30 -1.36 -1.84
CA MET A 176 25.77 -0.18 -2.52
C MET A 176 25.05 -0.52 -3.82
N ARG A 177 25.58 -1.48 -4.61
CA ARG A 177 24.87 -2.00 -5.79
C ARG A 177 23.54 -2.67 -5.41
N PHE A 178 23.57 -3.49 -4.37
CA PHE A 178 22.39 -4.13 -3.79
C PHE A 178 21.32 -3.10 -3.38
N THR A 179 21.73 -2.06 -2.65
CA THR A 179 20.83 -0.99 -2.18
C THR A 179 20.26 -0.20 -3.35
N ALA A 180 21.09 0.12 -4.36
CA ALA A 180 20.65 0.85 -5.55
C ALA A 180 19.59 0.09 -6.36
N LEU A 181 19.77 -1.22 -6.56
CA LEU A 181 18.78 -2.06 -7.24
C LEU A 181 17.48 -2.18 -6.43
N SER A 182 17.57 -2.28 -5.10
CA SER A 182 16.39 -2.31 -4.23
C SER A 182 15.59 -1.00 -4.32
N PHE A 183 16.28 0.14 -4.40
CA PHE A 183 15.65 1.43 -4.66
C PHE A 183 15.06 1.53 -6.08
N GLU A 184 15.75 1.02 -7.11
CA GLU A 184 15.25 1.00 -8.49
C GLU A 184 13.93 0.21 -8.60
N ILE A 185 13.79 -0.93 -7.90
CA ILE A 185 12.52 -1.66 -7.82
C ILE A 185 11.43 -0.79 -7.18
N MET A 186 11.73 -0.16 -6.04
CA MET A 186 10.79 0.69 -5.30
C MET A 186 10.32 1.91 -6.12
N ASP A 187 11.24 2.66 -6.71
CA ASP A 187 10.96 3.89 -7.48
C ASP A 187 10.10 3.56 -8.71
N ASN A 188 10.45 2.48 -9.43
CA ASN A 188 9.68 2.04 -10.59
C ASN A 188 8.31 1.46 -10.22
N TYR A 189 8.22 0.68 -9.12
CA TYR A 189 6.93 0.19 -8.63
C TYR A 189 5.99 1.35 -8.27
N LEU A 190 6.48 2.36 -7.55
CA LEU A 190 5.65 3.51 -7.18
C LEU A 190 5.38 4.45 -8.36
N SER A 191 6.25 4.47 -9.37
CA SER A 191 5.98 5.14 -10.64
C SER A 191 4.85 4.45 -11.41
N MET A 192 4.81 3.11 -11.41
CA MET A 192 3.70 2.34 -11.95
C MET A 192 2.39 2.67 -11.22
N ILE A 193 2.40 2.69 -9.88
CA ILE A 193 1.22 3.03 -9.07
C ILE A 193 0.75 4.46 -9.32
N ARG A 194 1.67 5.43 -9.46
CA ARG A 194 1.31 6.82 -9.78
C ARG A 194 0.66 6.93 -11.16
N ALA A 195 1.24 6.29 -12.17
CA ALA A 195 0.76 6.37 -13.55
C ALA A 195 -0.58 5.65 -13.73
N GLY A 196 -0.70 4.40 -13.31
CA GLY A 196 -1.90 3.59 -13.51
C GLY A 196 -3.01 3.95 -12.51
N PRO A 197 -2.92 3.50 -11.25
CA PRO A 197 -3.86 3.84 -10.19
C PRO A 197 -4.15 5.33 -10.00
N GLY A 198 -3.16 6.22 -10.13
CA GLY A 198 -3.36 7.67 -9.91
C GLY A 198 -3.87 8.41 -11.14
N GLU A 199 -3.22 8.23 -12.30
CA GLU A 199 -3.49 9.04 -13.50
C GLU A 199 -4.28 8.31 -14.59
N ALA A 200 -4.58 7.02 -14.43
CA ALA A 200 -5.14 6.18 -15.49
C ALA A 200 -4.34 6.31 -16.80
N ASP A 201 -3.01 6.28 -16.67
CA ASP A 201 -2.03 6.15 -17.75
C ASP A 201 -1.38 4.77 -17.65
N TYR A 202 -2.08 3.77 -18.17
CA TYR A 202 -1.68 2.38 -18.07
C TYR A 202 -0.48 2.04 -18.96
N ARG A 203 -0.27 2.78 -20.06
CA ARG A 203 0.91 2.59 -20.91
C ARG A 203 2.19 2.96 -20.15
N THR A 204 2.20 4.13 -19.50
CA THR A 204 3.33 4.53 -18.66
C THR A 204 3.48 3.60 -17.45
N ALA A 205 2.37 3.14 -16.88
CA ALA A 205 2.38 2.18 -15.78
C ALA A 205 3.05 0.85 -16.16
N VAL A 206 2.73 0.29 -17.32
CA VAL A 206 3.35 -0.95 -17.82
C VAL A 206 4.85 -0.79 -17.97
N LEU A 207 5.32 0.31 -18.58
CA LEU A 207 6.76 0.56 -18.76
C LEU A 207 7.50 0.62 -17.42
N ALA A 208 6.94 1.35 -16.44
CA ALA A 208 7.52 1.41 -15.10
C ALA A 208 7.51 0.05 -14.40
N GLY A 209 6.42 -0.72 -14.52
CA GLY A 209 6.33 -2.07 -13.98
C GLY A 209 7.36 -3.03 -14.58
N GLU A 210 7.60 -2.95 -15.88
CA GLU A 210 8.64 -3.73 -16.58
C GLU A 210 10.05 -3.34 -16.12
N GLN A 211 10.31 -2.05 -15.88
CA GLN A 211 11.57 -1.58 -15.31
C GLN A 211 11.78 -2.11 -13.88
N ALA A 212 10.73 -2.15 -13.06
CA ALA A 212 10.79 -2.75 -11.73
C ALA A 212 11.12 -4.26 -11.80
N LEU A 213 10.49 -5.00 -12.71
CA LEU A 213 10.78 -6.42 -12.94
C LEU A 213 12.21 -6.64 -13.44
N ALA A 214 12.71 -5.80 -14.33
CA ALA A 214 14.08 -5.87 -14.81
C ALA A 214 15.11 -5.60 -13.69
N ALA A 215 14.85 -4.63 -12.82
CA ALA A 215 15.67 -4.38 -11.64
C ALA A 215 15.65 -5.55 -10.65
N ARG A 216 14.48 -6.18 -10.48
CA ARG A 216 14.30 -7.40 -9.67
C ARG A 216 15.13 -8.58 -10.19
N GLU A 217 15.19 -8.78 -11.51
CA GLU A 217 16.05 -9.81 -12.12
C GLU A 217 17.53 -9.55 -11.84
N LYS A 218 17.99 -8.30 -11.99
CA LYS A 218 19.38 -7.91 -11.67
C LYS A 218 19.72 -8.17 -10.20
N LEU A 219 18.78 -7.87 -9.30
CA LEU A 219 18.94 -8.10 -7.86
C LEU A 219 19.00 -9.60 -7.54
N ALA A 220 18.12 -10.41 -8.15
CA ALA A 220 18.12 -11.87 -8.01
C ALA A 220 19.41 -12.52 -8.52
N ALA A 221 20.02 -11.96 -9.57
CA ALA A 221 21.30 -12.43 -10.12
C ALA A 221 22.48 -12.17 -9.17
N MET A 222 22.40 -11.20 -8.26
CA MET A 222 23.45 -10.97 -7.26
C MET A 222 23.46 -12.07 -6.18
N SER A 223 22.29 -12.52 -5.74
CA SER A 223 22.17 -13.59 -4.76
C SER A 223 20.79 -14.26 -4.82
N PRO A 224 20.71 -15.60 -4.78
CA PRO A 224 19.44 -16.33 -4.79
C PRO A 224 18.66 -16.19 -3.47
N THR A 225 19.16 -15.41 -2.51
CA THR A 225 18.48 -15.10 -1.23
C THR A 225 17.93 -13.68 -1.18
N PHE A 226 18.20 -12.85 -2.19
CA PHE A 226 17.76 -11.46 -2.15
C PHE A 226 16.27 -11.32 -2.48
N THR A 227 15.73 -12.18 -3.34
CA THR A 227 14.31 -12.21 -3.70
C THR A 227 13.78 -13.63 -3.62
N THR A 228 12.47 -13.77 -3.42
CA THR A 228 11.83 -15.09 -3.23
C THR A 228 11.16 -15.66 -4.48
N TYR A 229 10.87 -14.86 -5.49
CA TYR A 229 9.96 -15.27 -6.56
C TYR A 229 10.43 -16.47 -7.38
N LYS A 230 11.75 -16.64 -7.61
CA LYS A 230 12.28 -17.82 -8.33
C LYS A 230 12.10 -19.11 -7.55
N LYS A 231 12.02 -19.04 -6.21
CA LYS A 231 11.84 -20.21 -5.34
C LYS A 231 10.37 -20.50 -5.03
N ILE A 232 9.59 -19.46 -4.75
CA ILE A 232 8.16 -19.57 -4.40
C ILE A 232 7.31 -19.76 -5.66
N GLY A 233 7.75 -19.27 -6.82
CA GLY A 233 6.97 -19.33 -8.06
C GLY A 233 5.79 -18.36 -8.04
N GLU A 234 6.06 -17.08 -7.82
CA GLU A 234 5.04 -16.02 -7.80
C GLU A 234 4.29 -15.94 -9.13
N LYS A 235 3.02 -16.37 -9.14
CA LYS A 235 2.13 -16.41 -10.31
C LYS A 235 0.76 -15.83 -10.00
N GLY A 236 0.14 -15.21 -11.00
CA GLY A 236 -1.20 -14.66 -10.88
C GLY A 236 -1.23 -13.24 -10.31
N PRO A 237 -2.44 -12.64 -10.20
CA PRO A 237 -2.63 -11.20 -10.01
C PRO A 237 -2.18 -10.68 -8.64
N ALA A 238 -1.97 -11.56 -7.67
CA ALA A 238 -1.49 -11.18 -6.35
C ALA A 238 -0.07 -10.57 -6.39
N TRP A 239 0.79 -11.07 -7.27
CA TRP A 239 2.22 -10.75 -7.29
C TRP A 239 2.58 -9.65 -8.28
N LEU A 240 3.75 -9.05 -8.12
CA LEU A 240 4.22 -7.95 -8.97
C LEU A 240 4.09 -8.27 -10.48
N PRO A 241 4.54 -9.42 -11.01
CA PRO A 241 4.36 -9.72 -12.43
C PRO A 241 2.88 -9.74 -12.88
N GLY A 242 2.00 -10.26 -12.02
CA GLY A 242 0.55 -10.27 -12.28
C GLY A 242 -0.07 -8.89 -12.20
N GLU A 243 0.41 -8.02 -11.31
CA GLU A 243 0.00 -6.62 -11.25
C GLU A 243 0.46 -5.84 -12.50
N VAL A 244 1.67 -6.09 -13.01
CA VAL A 244 2.11 -5.51 -14.30
C VAL A 244 1.24 -6.05 -15.44
N GLN A 245 0.89 -7.34 -15.42
CA GLN A 245 -0.03 -7.92 -16.41
C GLN A 245 -1.42 -7.28 -16.34
N GLN A 246 -1.91 -6.99 -15.14
CA GLN A 246 -3.14 -6.26 -14.96
C GLN A 246 -3.06 -4.86 -15.60
N MET A 247 -1.95 -4.13 -15.41
CA MET A 247 -1.76 -2.83 -16.08
C MET A 247 -1.79 -2.96 -17.61
N ARG A 248 -1.29 -4.07 -18.18
CA ARG A 248 -1.43 -4.33 -19.63
C ARG A 248 -2.87 -4.53 -20.06
N GLY A 249 -3.65 -5.30 -19.29
CA GLY A 249 -5.08 -5.46 -19.55
C GLY A 249 -5.82 -4.12 -19.51
N LEU A 250 -5.55 -3.31 -18.49
CA LEU A 250 -6.15 -1.96 -18.38
C LEU A 250 -5.68 -1.02 -19.51
N ALA A 251 -4.45 -1.15 -19.99
CA ALA A 251 -3.97 -0.41 -21.16
C ALA A 251 -4.79 -0.75 -22.40
N ALA A 252 -5.06 -2.04 -22.63
CA ALA A 252 -5.82 -2.51 -23.79
C ALA A 252 -7.25 -1.93 -23.85
N LEU A 253 -7.88 -1.70 -22.68
CA LEU A 253 -9.19 -1.06 -22.58
C LEU A 253 -9.17 0.44 -22.91
N THR A 254 -8.00 1.06 -22.98
CA THR A 254 -7.85 2.52 -23.11
C THR A 254 -7.13 2.96 -24.38
N ASP A 255 -6.36 2.09 -25.02
CA ASP A 255 -5.44 2.42 -26.13
C ASP A 255 -5.99 2.15 -27.53
N GLY A 256 -7.20 1.62 -27.63
CA GLY A 256 -7.89 1.27 -28.88
C GLY A 256 -7.87 -0.21 -29.24
N SER A 257 -7.10 -1.05 -28.54
CA SER A 257 -7.00 -2.48 -28.87
C SER A 257 -8.25 -3.27 -28.48
N GLU A 258 -8.71 -3.17 -27.23
CA GLU A 258 -9.98 -3.76 -26.75
C GLU A 258 -11.06 -2.70 -26.50
N GLY A 259 -10.62 -1.46 -26.24
CA GLY A 259 -11.51 -0.32 -26.06
C GLY A 259 -10.77 1.00 -26.12
N SER A 260 -11.51 2.10 -26.03
CA SER A 260 -10.98 3.46 -26.07
C SER A 260 -11.37 4.23 -24.81
N LEU A 261 -10.41 4.97 -24.24
CA LEU A 261 -10.67 5.83 -23.08
C LEU A 261 -11.72 6.89 -23.45
N VAL A 262 -12.81 6.96 -22.68
CA VAL A 262 -13.85 7.98 -22.82
C VAL A 262 -13.53 9.15 -21.91
N ALA A 263 -13.36 8.90 -20.61
CA ALA A 263 -13.06 9.93 -19.63
C ALA A 263 -12.40 9.34 -18.39
N ARG A 264 -11.47 10.09 -17.80
CA ARG A 264 -10.97 9.79 -16.45
C ARG A 264 -11.92 10.39 -15.44
N THR A 265 -12.33 9.63 -14.42
CA THR A 265 -13.11 10.22 -13.31
C THR A 265 -12.21 11.18 -12.51
N PRO A 266 -12.72 12.16 -11.77
CA PRO A 266 -11.90 12.93 -10.85
C PRO A 266 -11.11 12.03 -9.89
N LEU A 267 -9.88 12.42 -9.57
CA LEU A 267 -9.04 11.68 -8.62
C LEU A 267 -9.59 11.72 -7.18
N GLN A 268 -10.35 12.77 -6.88
CA GLN A 268 -10.96 13.01 -5.58
C GLN A 268 -12.47 12.91 -5.70
N TRP A 269 -13.08 12.10 -4.84
CA TRP A 269 -14.52 11.92 -4.76
C TRP A 269 -15.00 12.37 -3.38
N ALA A 270 -16.23 12.88 -3.32
CA ALA A 270 -16.90 13.08 -2.04
C ALA A 270 -17.10 11.70 -1.39
N PHE A 271 -16.94 11.63 -0.08
CA PHE A 271 -17.03 10.42 0.71
C PHE A 271 -17.85 10.64 1.97
N ARG A 272 -18.57 9.62 2.42
CA ARG A 272 -19.27 9.65 3.70
C ARG A 272 -19.37 8.27 4.33
N ARG A 273 -19.10 8.21 5.64
CA ARG A 273 -19.39 7.03 6.48
C ARG A 273 -20.89 6.91 6.72
N ASP A 274 -21.41 5.69 6.75
CA ASP A 274 -22.82 5.39 7.01
C ASP A 274 -22.98 4.19 7.95
N PRO A 275 -22.55 4.30 9.22
CA PRO A 275 -22.54 3.17 10.15
C PRO A 275 -23.93 2.58 10.44
N ARG A 276 -25.01 3.30 10.10
CA ARG A 276 -26.40 2.90 10.34
C ARG A 276 -27.17 2.60 9.05
N ASP A 277 -26.49 2.58 7.91
CA ASP A 277 -27.08 2.28 6.60
C ASP A 277 -28.30 3.14 6.24
N THR A 278 -28.20 4.44 6.48
CA THR A 278 -29.31 5.39 6.31
C THR A 278 -29.24 6.17 5.00
N GLY A 279 -28.17 5.99 4.20
CA GLY A 279 -27.90 6.80 3.02
C GLY A 279 -28.97 6.75 1.94
N LEU A 280 -29.63 5.59 1.77
CA LEU A 280 -30.77 5.45 0.86
C LEU A 280 -31.97 6.30 1.31
N ALA A 281 -32.36 6.19 2.58
CA ALA A 281 -33.45 6.98 3.16
C ALA A 281 -33.14 8.48 3.16
N ARG A 282 -31.85 8.84 3.27
CA ARG A 282 -31.34 10.23 3.17
C ARG A 282 -31.22 10.73 1.73
N GLY A 283 -31.54 9.90 0.73
CA GLY A 283 -31.57 10.29 -0.67
C GLY A 283 -30.20 10.49 -1.33
N TRP A 284 -29.13 9.94 -0.76
CA TRP A 284 -27.78 10.17 -1.27
C TRP A 284 -27.57 9.77 -2.74
N PRO A 285 -28.15 8.68 -3.29
CA PRO A 285 -28.05 8.42 -4.73
C PRO A 285 -28.58 9.54 -5.64
N TYR A 286 -29.50 10.38 -5.15
CA TYR A 286 -30.26 11.34 -5.95
C TYR A 286 -29.75 12.79 -5.78
N THR A 287 -29.13 13.10 -4.65
CA THR A 287 -28.68 14.45 -4.31
C THR A 287 -27.15 14.54 -4.29
N PRO A 288 -26.54 15.58 -4.90
CA PRO A 288 -25.12 15.82 -4.77
C PRO A 288 -24.66 15.99 -3.32
N ALA A 289 -23.46 15.51 -3.01
CA ALA A 289 -22.80 15.67 -1.71
C ALA A 289 -22.65 17.15 -1.32
N ASP A 290 -23.04 17.47 -0.08
CA ASP A 290 -22.79 18.77 0.55
C ASP A 290 -21.41 18.80 1.21
N LEU A 291 -20.45 19.43 0.55
CA LEU A 291 -19.06 19.57 0.99
C LEU A 291 -18.80 20.81 1.85
N THR A 292 -19.83 21.48 2.38
CA THR A 292 -19.66 22.72 3.18
C THR A 292 -18.71 22.52 4.36
N VAL A 293 -18.87 21.42 5.11
CA VAL A 293 -17.99 21.10 6.26
C VAL A 293 -16.56 20.80 5.81
N TRP A 294 -16.41 20.08 4.70
CA TRP A 294 -15.10 19.83 4.10
C TRP A 294 -14.36 21.11 3.73
N GLN A 295 -15.04 22.05 3.06
CA GLN A 295 -14.41 23.28 2.57
C GLN A 295 -14.04 24.25 3.68
N THR A 296 -14.83 24.30 4.75
CA THR A 296 -14.64 25.22 5.88
C THR A 296 -13.59 24.74 6.87
N SER A 297 -13.55 23.43 7.17
CA SER A 297 -12.66 22.89 8.22
C SER A 297 -12.00 21.58 7.82
N GLY A 298 -12.72 20.69 7.12
CA GLY A 298 -12.25 19.32 6.87
C GLY A 298 -10.97 19.22 6.05
N LYS A 299 -10.79 20.05 5.02
CA LYS A 299 -9.61 20.00 4.14
C LYS A 299 -8.27 20.28 4.83
N ASN A 300 -8.31 20.95 5.99
CA ASN A 300 -7.13 21.30 6.78
C ASN A 300 -6.91 20.30 7.94
N MET A 301 -7.80 19.31 8.10
CA MET A 301 -7.69 18.32 9.17
C MET A 301 -6.57 17.32 8.86
N PRO A 302 -5.61 17.11 9.76
CA PRO A 302 -4.60 16.07 9.61
C PRO A 302 -5.23 14.67 9.49
N THR A 303 -4.62 13.79 8.70
CA THR A 303 -5.14 12.44 8.42
C THR A 303 -5.44 11.65 9.69
N GLU A 304 -4.59 11.76 10.71
CA GLU A 304 -4.74 11.08 11.99
C GLU A 304 -5.99 11.52 12.77
N ALA A 305 -6.37 12.79 12.64
CA ALA A 305 -7.53 13.39 13.32
C ALA A 305 -8.86 13.08 12.61
N ARG A 306 -8.84 12.66 11.34
CA ARG A 306 -10.06 12.31 10.58
C ARG A 306 -10.84 11.13 11.15
N LYS A 307 -10.29 10.37 12.10
CA LYS A 307 -11.05 9.36 12.87
C LYS A 307 -12.20 9.96 13.69
N ASP A 308 -12.11 11.26 14.02
CA ASP A 308 -13.11 12.01 14.78
C ASP A 308 -13.88 13.01 13.89
N TYR A 309 -13.88 12.78 12.57
CA TYR A 309 -14.59 13.64 11.61
C TYR A 309 -16.11 13.62 11.88
N PRO A 310 -16.82 14.77 11.80
CA PRO A 310 -18.26 14.82 12.05
C PRO A 310 -19.08 14.00 11.04
N ASP A 311 -20.36 13.73 11.32
CA ASP A 311 -21.30 13.11 10.37
C ASP A 311 -21.62 14.08 9.21
N ALA A 312 -20.68 14.23 8.29
CA ALA A 312 -20.74 15.09 7.12
C ALA A 312 -20.00 14.44 5.93
N TRP A 313 -20.19 14.99 4.74
CA TRP A 313 -19.39 14.59 3.59
C TRP A 313 -17.97 15.15 3.70
N GLU A 314 -17.00 14.33 3.36
CA GLU A 314 -15.58 14.69 3.22
C GLU A 314 -15.08 14.34 1.82
N VAL A 315 -13.79 14.50 1.55
CA VAL A 315 -13.20 14.11 0.25
C VAL A 315 -12.11 13.09 0.47
N LEU A 316 -12.10 12.07 -0.40
CA LEU A 316 -11.07 11.05 -0.46
C LEU A 316 -10.50 10.98 -1.88
N ARG A 317 -9.20 10.68 -1.97
CA ARG A 317 -8.60 10.21 -3.21
C ARG A 317 -9.08 8.80 -3.52
N THR A 318 -9.21 8.47 -4.80
CA THR A 318 -9.66 7.15 -5.26
C THR A 318 -8.52 6.18 -5.56
N ASP A 319 -7.27 6.64 -5.53
CA ASP A 319 -6.05 5.85 -5.71
C ASP A 319 -5.41 5.42 -4.38
N ILE A 320 -6.10 5.67 -3.26
CA ILE A 320 -5.70 5.28 -1.91
C ILE A 320 -6.94 4.76 -1.18
N TYR A 321 -6.85 3.59 -0.56
CA TYR A 321 -7.96 3.01 0.22
C TYR A 321 -8.36 3.91 1.41
N ALA A 322 -9.61 3.77 1.85
CA ALA A 322 -10.24 4.71 2.78
C ALA A 322 -9.47 4.86 4.11
N GLN A 323 -9.08 3.75 4.73
CA GLN A 323 -8.47 3.76 6.07
C GLN A 323 -7.13 4.48 6.11
N ALA A 324 -6.31 4.35 5.06
CA ALA A 324 -5.07 5.09 4.90
C ALA A 324 -5.26 6.62 4.85
N GLN A 325 -6.47 7.07 4.52
CA GLN A 325 -6.84 8.47 4.48
C GLN A 325 -7.54 8.94 5.76
N GLY A 326 -7.49 8.14 6.83
CA GLY A 326 -8.02 8.47 8.15
C GLY A 326 -9.45 7.99 8.41
N ILE A 327 -10.01 7.16 7.51
CA ILE A 327 -11.34 6.57 7.69
C ILE A 327 -11.30 5.43 8.71
N ARG A 328 -11.30 5.81 9.98
CA ARG A 328 -11.13 4.93 11.14
C ARG A 328 -12.17 5.25 12.21
N HIS A 329 -12.38 4.32 13.14
CA HIS A 329 -13.11 4.55 14.37
C HIS A 329 -12.29 5.43 15.34
N PRO A 330 -12.92 6.10 16.33
CA PRO A 330 -12.21 6.96 17.29
C PRO A 330 -11.09 6.28 18.08
N ASP A 331 -11.15 4.96 18.24
CA ASP A 331 -10.12 4.11 18.86
C ASP A 331 -8.92 3.78 17.93
N GLY A 332 -8.95 4.29 16.70
CA GLY A 332 -7.93 4.12 15.68
C GLY A 332 -8.04 2.84 14.86
N GLN A 333 -9.06 2.00 15.08
CA GLN A 333 -9.30 0.81 14.24
C GLN A 333 -9.91 1.19 12.89
N SER A 334 -9.69 0.34 11.87
CA SER A 334 -10.30 0.49 10.55
C SER A 334 -11.82 0.65 10.66
N PHE A 335 -12.40 1.65 9.98
CA PHE A 335 -13.84 1.83 9.98
C PHE A 335 -14.53 0.64 9.32
N THR A 336 -15.51 0.05 10.00
CA THR A 336 -16.42 -0.97 9.46
C THR A 336 -17.83 -0.40 9.33
N GLY A 337 -18.59 -0.90 8.36
CA GLY A 337 -19.96 -0.45 8.07
C GLY A 337 -20.14 0.01 6.63
N PHE A 338 -21.29 0.63 6.34
CA PHE A 338 -21.56 1.18 5.03
C PHE A 338 -20.85 2.52 4.82
N TYR A 339 -20.54 2.81 3.57
CA TYR A 339 -19.96 4.08 3.15
C TYR A 339 -20.42 4.43 1.74
N TRP A 340 -20.19 5.67 1.37
CA TRP A 340 -20.61 6.23 0.10
C TRP A 340 -19.49 7.05 -0.53
N TYR A 341 -19.35 6.93 -1.84
CA TYR A 341 -18.55 7.83 -2.68
C TYR A 341 -19.45 8.51 -3.70
N GLN A 342 -19.12 9.76 -4.05
CA GLN A 342 -19.77 10.48 -5.13
C GLN A 342 -18.80 11.30 -5.97
N THR A 343 -19.05 11.34 -7.27
CA THR A 343 -18.45 12.31 -8.18
C THR A 343 -19.45 12.76 -9.22
N GLN A 344 -19.19 13.92 -9.82
CA GLN A 344 -19.89 14.38 -11.02
C GLN A 344 -18.97 14.31 -12.23
N LEU A 345 -19.55 13.98 -13.38
CA LEU A 345 -18.88 14.00 -14.68
C LEU A 345 -19.67 14.89 -15.61
N ASP A 346 -18.98 15.78 -16.32
CA ASP A 346 -19.57 16.56 -17.40
C ASP A 346 -19.11 15.97 -18.74
N LEU A 347 -20.03 15.37 -19.48
CA LEU A 347 -19.73 14.57 -20.66
C LEU A 347 -20.29 15.20 -21.93
N ARG A 348 -19.48 15.22 -22.98
CA ARG A 348 -19.89 15.67 -24.32
C ARG A 348 -20.83 14.64 -24.96
N PRO A 349 -21.70 15.03 -25.91
CA PRO A 349 -22.63 14.09 -26.57
C PRO A 349 -21.97 12.82 -27.16
N GLY A 350 -20.76 12.94 -27.73
CA GLY A 350 -20.03 11.79 -28.27
C GLY A 350 -19.41 10.86 -27.20
N GLU A 351 -19.31 11.31 -25.95
CA GLU A 351 -18.75 10.52 -24.84
C GLU A 351 -19.78 9.59 -24.20
N THR A 352 -21.08 9.86 -24.39
CA THR A 352 -22.16 9.01 -23.85
C THR A 352 -22.71 8.00 -24.85
N ALA A 353 -22.21 8.00 -26.09
CA ALA A 353 -22.66 7.10 -27.15
C ALA A 353 -21.89 5.77 -27.14
N GLY A 354 -22.55 4.70 -27.59
CA GLY A 354 -21.99 3.36 -27.72
C GLY A 354 -21.94 2.58 -26.40
N GLU A 355 -21.28 1.42 -26.42
CA GLU A 355 -21.11 0.52 -25.27
C GLU A 355 -20.08 1.09 -24.28
N VAL A 356 -20.53 1.99 -23.41
CA VAL A 356 -19.71 2.65 -22.39
C VAL A 356 -19.74 1.85 -21.09
N HIS A 357 -18.55 1.62 -20.54
CA HIS A 357 -18.30 0.93 -19.29
C HIS A 357 -17.65 1.86 -18.27
N LEU A 358 -17.91 1.62 -16.98
CA LEU A 358 -17.17 2.22 -15.87
C LEU A 358 -16.29 1.15 -15.22
N MET A 359 -14.99 1.24 -15.46
CA MET A 359 -14.01 0.34 -14.86
C MET A 359 -13.60 0.86 -13.49
N PHE A 360 -13.75 0.02 -12.47
CA PHE A 360 -13.13 0.17 -11.16
C PHE A 360 -11.89 -0.75 -11.09
N PRO A 361 -10.67 -0.24 -11.37
CA PRO A 361 -9.48 -1.08 -11.50
C PRO A 361 -8.92 -1.63 -10.18
N GLY A 362 -9.48 -1.18 -9.05
CA GLY A 362 -9.09 -1.58 -7.70
C GLY A 362 -10.10 -1.09 -6.68
N LEU A 363 -11.05 -1.97 -6.33
CA LEU A 363 -12.17 -1.69 -5.43
C LEU A 363 -12.31 -2.81 -4.40
N PHE A 364 -12.33 -2.43 -3.12
CA PHE A 364 -12.66 -3.33 -2.03
C PHE A 364 -14.18 -3.44 -1.82
N ASN A 365 -14.57 -4.49 -1.12
CA ASN A 365 -15.90 -4.71 -0.56
C ASN A 365 -17.04 -5.00 -1.55
N GLU A 366 -18.19 -5.36 -0.98
CA GLU A 366 -19.49 -5.36 -1.67
C GLU A 366 -19.87 -3.93 -2.02
N CYS A 367 -20.34 -3.71 -3.26
CA CYS A 367 -20.67 -2.37 -3.74
C CYS A 367 -21.92 -2.32 -4.62
N TRP A 368 -22.62 -1.20 -4.57
CA TRP A 368 -23.77 -0.86 -5.42
C TRP A 368 -23.47 0.45 -6.16
N LEU A 369 -23.63 0.42 -7.48
CA LEU A 369 -23.37 1.58 -8.35
C LEU A 369 -24.69 2.22 -8.76
N TYR A 370 -24.80 3.52 -8.50
CA TYR A 370 -25.91 4.34 -8.95
C TYR A 370 -25.42 5.40 -9.94
N ILE A 371 -26.17 5.58 -11.02
CA ILE A 371 -25.93 6.65 -12.01
C ILE A 371 -27.21 7.47 -12.11
N ASN A 372 -27.09 8.78 -11.88
CA ASN A 372 -28.23 9.70 -11.92
C ASN A 372 -29.41 9.24 -11.03
N GLY A 373 -29.12 8.59 -9.90
CA GLY A 373 -30.11 8.05 -8.97
C GLY A 373 -30.62 6.65 -9.27
N GLU A 374 -30.38 6.11 -10.46
CA GLU A 374 -30.75 4.73 -10.82
C GLU A 374 -29.69 3.74 -10.34
N LEU A 375 -30.09 2.63 -9.70
CA LEU A 375 -29.19 1.51 -9.42
C LEU A 375 -28.87 0.79 -10.73
N VAL A 376 -27.60 0.80 -11.15
CA VAL A 376 -27.15 0.24 -12.42
C VAL A 376 -26.51 -1.14 -12.26
N SER A 377 -25.73 -1.34 -11.20
CA SER A 377 -24.99 -2.59 -11.03
C SER A 377 -24.65 -2.88 -9.57
N HIS A 378 -24.39 -4.15 -9.27
CA HIS A 378 -23.99 -4.66 -7.96
C HIS A 378 -22.76 -5.56 -8.09
N ARG A 379 -21.80 -5.36 -7.20
CA ARG A 379 -20.61 -6.20 -7.04
C ARG A 379 -20.76 -7.02 -5.77
N PRO A 380 -20.82 -8.36 -5.84
CA PRO A 380 -20.91 -9.21 -4.66
C PRO A 380 -19.59 -9.23 -3.89
N PHE A 381 -19.66 -9.57 -2.60
CA PHE A 381 -18.49 -9.84 -1.76
C PHE A 381 -18.27 -11.34 -1.61
N LEU A 382 -17.02 -11.76 -1.73
CA LEU A 382 -16.60 -13.13 -1.48
C LEU A 382 -15.98 -13.19 -0.07
N ASP A 383 -16.72 -13.78 0.87
CA ASP A 383 -16.43 -13.72 2.31
C ASP A 383 -15.04 -14.24 2.69
N ARG A 384 -14.58 -15.28 1.99
CA ARG A 384 -13.25 -15.87 2.21
C ARG A 384 -12.21 -15.14 1.39
N TRP A 385 -11.22 -14.55 2.06
CA TRP A 385 -10.17 -13.75 1.41
C TRP A 385 -9.40 -14.52 0.32
N TRP A 386 -9.18 -15.83 0.45
CA TRP A 386 -8.51 -16.64 -0.57
C TRP A 386 -9.33 -16.87 -1.85
N ASN A 387 -10.64 -16.58 -1.83
CA ASN A 387 -11.47 -16.56 -3.04
C ASN A 387 -11.39 -15.22 -3.78
N THR A 388 -10.67 -14.24 -3.23
CA THR A 388 -10.56 -12.90 -3.82
C THR A 388 -9.71 -12.95 -5.08
N ASP A 389 -10.27 -12.42 -6.17
CA ASP A 389 -9.45 -12.04 -7.31
C ASP A 389 -8.60 -10.82 -6.94
N TYR A 390 -7.29 -11.04 -6.82
CA TYR A 390 -6.31 -10.01 -6.44
C TYR A 390 -6.15 -8.88 -7.47
N ARG A 391 -6.85 -8.92 -8.61
CA ARG A 391 -7.02 -7.75 -9.47
C ARG A 391 -7.88 -6.68 -8.80
N PHE A 392 -8.85 -7.10 -7.96
CA PHE A 392 -9.86 -6.24 -7.34
C PHE A 392 -10.66 -5.40 -8.36
N GLU A 393 -10.78 -5.88 -9.58
CA GLU A 393 -11.47 -5.20 -10.66
C GLU A 393 -12.99 -5.34 -10.54
N TRP A 394 -13.69 -4.33 -11.03
CA TRP A 394 -15.10 -4.42 -11.35
C TRP A 394 -15.37 -3.60 -12.61
N ASP A 395 -15.68 -4.29 -13.68
CA ASP A 395 -16.11 -3.70 -14.95
C ASP A 395 -17.64 -3.63 -14.97
N ALA A 396 -18.19 -2.42 -14.84
CA ALA A 396 -19.63 -2.19 -14.86
C ALA A 396 -20.08 -1.71 -16.23
N ASP A 397 -20.93 -2.49 -16.90
CA ASP A 397 -21.67 -2.02 -18.07
C ASP A 397 -22.67 -0.95 -17.62
N ILE A 398 -22.51 0.25 -18.18
CA ILE A 398 -23.35 1.43 -17.89
C ILE A 398 -23.94 2.01 -19.17
N ASN A 399 -24.04 1.20 -20.22
CA ASN A 399 -24.56 1.60 -21.51
C ASN A 399 -25.97 2.20 -21.37
N GLY A 400 -26.17 3.36 -22.01
CA GLY A 400 -27.43 4.09 -21.97
C GLY A 400 -27.79 4.73 -20.61
N LYS A 401 -26.93 4.65 -19.60
CA LYS A 401 -27.18 5.24 -18.27
C LYS A 401 -26.67 6.68 -18.11
N LEU A 402 -25.80 7.10 -19.02
CA LEU A 402 -25.23 8.45 -19.05
C LEU A 402 -26.02 9.36 -20.01
N LYS A 403 -26.04 10.66 -19.70
CA LYS A 403 -26.61 11.71 -20.56
C LYS A 403 -25.56 12.77 -20.91
N PRO A 404 -25.68 13.48 -22.03
CA PRO A 404 -24.84 14.65 -22.29
C PRO A 404 -24.97 15.68 -21.16
N GLY A 405 -23.86 16.32 -20.80
CA GLY A 405 -23.77 17.21 -19.65
C GLY A 405 -23.46 16.48 -18.34
N LYS A 406 -24.02 17.01 -17.25
CA LYS A 406 -23.74 16.54 -15.88
C LYS A 406 -24.39 15.19 -15.59
N ASN A 407 -23.56 14.26 -15.09
CA ASN A 407 -23.95 12.96 -14.56
C ASN A 407 -23.46 12.83 -13.12
N LEU A 408 -24.32 12.33 -12.22
CA LEU A 408 -23.95 11.98 -10.85
C LEU A 408 -23.63 10.50 -10.78
N ILE A 409 -22.41 10.15 -10.38
CA ILE A 409 -21.98 8.78 -10.12
C ILE A 409 -21.89 8.61 -8.61
N THR A 410 -22.64 7.64 -8.07
CA THR A 410 -22.66 7.33 -6.64
C THR A 410 -22.33 5.87 -6.42
N LEU A 411 -21.39 5.58 -5.54
CA LEU A 411 -21.00 4.22 -5.15
C LEU A 411 -21.31 4.03 -3.66
N ARG A 412 -22.16 3.07 -3.32
CA ARG A 412 -22.33 2.60 -1.94
C ARG A 412 -21.48 1.36 -1.75
N GLY A 413 -20.76 1.26 -0.64
CA GLY A 413 -20.02 0.05 -0.29
C GLY A 413 -20.25 -0.37 1.16
N ARG A 414 -19.97 -1.63 1.47
CA ARG A 414 -20.05 -2.18 2.83
C ARG A 414 -18.71 -2.78 3.23
N ASN A 415 -17.96 -2.12 4.12
CA ASN A 415 -16.72 -2.71 4.64
C ASN A 415 -17.01 -3.60 5.86
N PRO A 416 -16.85 -4.95 5.76
CA PRO A 416 -17.07 -5.84 6.90
C PRO A 416 -15.86 -5.92 7.86
N HIS A 417 -14.66 -5.56 7.38
CA HIS A 417 -13.40 -5.80 8.10
C HIS A 417 -12.43 -4.62 7.89
N HIS A 418 -11.29 -4.88 7.26
CA HIS A 418 -10.25 -3.92 6.92
C HIS A 418 -10.14 -3.79 5.39
N PHE A 419 -9.50 -2.72 4.92
CA PHE A 419 -9.52 -2.26 3.53
C PHE A 419 -10.93 -1.94 2.99
N GLY A 420 -11.21 -0.65 2.85
CA GLY A 420 -12.46 -0.15 2.29
C GLY A 420 -12.25 0.81 1.13
N GLY A 421 -13.24 0.83 0.25
CA GLY A 421 -13.31 1.78 -0.85
C GLY A 421 -12.36 1.48 -2.01
N MET A 422 -12.02 2.54 -2.75
CA MET A 422 -11.20 2.47 -3.95
C MET A 422 -9.73 2.67 -3.60
N PHE A 423 -8.84 1.95 -4.29
CA PHE A 423 -7.39 2.18 -4.21
C PHE A 423 -6.75 2.32 -5.60
N ARG A 424 -7.57 2.39 -6.64
CA ARG A 424 -7.16 2.74 -8.01
C ARG A 424 -8.29 3.53 -8.68
N ARG A 425 -7.93 4.64 -9.33
CA ARG A 425 -8.86 5.59 -9.92
C ARG A 425 -9.75 4.96 -11.01
N PRO A 426 -11.08 5.08 -10.90
CA PRO A 426 -11.99 4.61 -11.94
C PRO A 426 -11.89 5.44 -13.22
N PHE A 427 -12.24 4.82 -14.35
CA PHE A 427 -12.31 5.50 -15.64
C PHE A 427 -13.45 4.93 -16.50
N LEU A 428 -13.92 5.76 -17.42
CA LEU A 428 -14.87 5.35 -18.45
C LEU A 428 -14.11 4.96 -19.69
N TYR A 429 -14.48 3.83 -20.28
CA TYR A 429 -14.00 3.43 -21.58
C TYR A 429 -15.17 2.94 -22.43
N ARG A 430 -14.96 2.95 -23.73
CA ARG A 430 -15.88 2.40 -24.71
C ARG A 430 -15.29 1.12 -25.25
N ARG A 431 -16.03 0.02 -25.11
CA ARG A 431 -15.62 -1.27 -25.66
C ARG A 431 -15.68 -1.22 -27.19
N ASN A 432 -14.73 -1.87 -27.85
CA ASN A 432 -14.81 -2.05 -29.29
C ASN A 432 -16.01 -2.95 -29.61
N ALA A 433 -16.74 -2.64 -30.70
CA ALA A 433 -17.78 -3.54 -31.20
C ALA A 433 -17.12 -4.86 -31.60
N GLY A 434 -17.58 -5.96 -31.00
CA GLY A 434 -17.08 -7.32 -31.24
C GLY A 434 -17.38 -7.85 -32.64
#